data_AF-A0A356M618-F1
#
_entry.id   AF-A0A356M618-F1
#
_cell.length_a   1.000
_cell.length_b   1.000
_cell.length_c   1.000
_cell.angle_alpha   90.00
_cell.angle_beta   90.00
_cell.angle_gamma   90.00
#
_symmetry.space_group_name_H-M   'P 1'
#
loop_
_entity.id
_entity.type
_entity.pdbx_description
1 polymer ?
#
loop_
_entity_poly.entity_id
_entity_poly.type
_entity_poly.pdbx_seq_one_letter_code
_entity_poly.pdbx_strand_id
1 'polypeptide(L)' 'ITKASLATDSFLSAASFQETTRVLTDAAVKGKIDPLLGLKENVIIGKLIPAGTGMPRYRNISCVPVVEQNFDLLEV' A
#
# COMPACT_ATOMS: atom_id res chain seq x y z
N ILE A 1 14.52 13.31 -4.49
CA ILE A 1 13.33 12.91 -3.69
C ILE A 1 12.05 13.48 -4.31
N THR A 2 11.94 14.80 -4.48
CA THR A 2 10.73 15.50 -4.98
C THR A 2 10.12 14.95 -6.27
N LYS A 3 10.94 14.69 -7.30
CA LYS A 3 10.43 14.18 -8.59
C LYS A 3 9.89 12.74 -8.52
N ALA A 4 10.47 11.90 -7.66
CA ALA A 4 10.00 10.54 -7.46
C ALA A 4 8.68 10.50 -6.66
N SER A 5 8.51 11.44 -5.71
CA SER A 5 7.27 11.56 -4.93
C SER A 5 6.06 12.03 -5.76
N LEU A 6 6.28 12.78 -6.83
CA LEU A 6 5.23 13.25 -7.75
C LEU A 6 4.88 12.22 -8.83
N ALA A 7 5.75 11.24 -9.06
CA ALA A 7 5.57 10.18 -10.05
C ALA A 7 4.88 8.94 -9.50
N THR A 8 4.29 9.01 -8.30
CA THR A 8 3.54 7.89 -7.73
C THR A 8 2.26 7.65 -8.52
N ASP A 9 1.92 6.39 -8.77
CA ASP A 9 0.74 6.03 -9.57
C ASP A 9 -0.57 6.51 -8.95
N SER A 10 -0.60 6.58 -7.62
CA SER A 10 -1.67 7.16 -6.81
C SER A 10 -1.63 8.69 -6.87
N PHE A 11 -2.72 9.25 -7.39
CA PHE A 11 -2.91 10.70 -7.42
C PHE A 11 -3.24 11.24 -6.03
N LEU A 12 -3.87 10.44 -5.16
CA LEU A 12 -4.25 10.88 -3.82
C LEU A 12 -2.98 11.09 -2.96
N SER A 13 -2.01 10.19 -3.08
CA SER A 13 -0.70 10.31 -2.43
C SER A 13 0.18 11.39 -3.07
N ALA A 14 0.13 11.55 -4.40
CA ALA A 14 0.88 12.61 -5.08
C ALA A 14 0.37 14.00 -4.67
N ALA A 15 -0.94 14.20 -4.67
CA ALA A 15 -1.57 15.46 -4.28
C ALA A 15 -1.30 15.82 -2.82
N SER A 16 -1.18 14.83 -1.92
CA SER A 16 -0.89 15.09 -0.50
C SER A 16 0.54 15.58 -0.24
N PHE A 17 1.44 15.52 -1.22
CA PHE A 17 2.82 15.99 -1.06
C PHE A 17 2.94 17.47 -1.43
N GLN A 18 2.73 17.82 -2.70
CA GLN A 18 2.80 19.18 -3.25
C GLN A 18 1.98 19.28 -4.57
N GLU A 19 1.81 20.49 -5.11
CA GLU A 19 1.14 20.74 -6.41
C GLU A 19 -0.31 20.17 -6.51
N THR A 20 -1.06 20.20 -5.40
CA THR A 20 -2.42 19.64 -5.24
C THR A 20 -3.35 19.92 -6.42
N THR A 21 -3.51 21.19 -6.81
CA THR A 21 -4.43 21.61 -7.88
C THR A 21 -4.07 20.96 -9.20
N ARG A 22 -2.78 20.98 -9.58
CA ARG A 22 -2.31 20.40 -10.84
C ARG A 22 -2.54 18.90 -10.88
N VAL A 23 -2.24 18.20 -9.79
CA VAL A 23 -2.39 16.74 -9.69
C VAL A 23 -3.86 16.33 -9.74
N LEU A 24 -4.74 17.02 -9.03
CA LEU A 24 -6.18 16.74 -9.03
C LEU A 24 -6.84 17.06 -10.37
N THR A 25 -6.45 18.17 -11.02
CA THR A 25 -6.97 18.52 -12.35
C THR A 25 -6.55 17.47 -13.39
N ASP A 26 -5.29 17.06 -13.42
CA ASP A 26 -4.82 16.03 -14.37
C ASP A 26 -5.50 14.67 -14.12
N ALA A 27 -5.71 14.29 -12.86
CA ALA A 27 -6.44 13.08 -12.51
C ALA A 27 -7.92 13.14 -12.93
N ALA A 28 -8.59 14.28 -12.73
CA ALA A 28 -9.98 14.49 -13.13
C ALA A 28 -10.17 14.45 -14.65
N VAL A 29 -9.28 15.11 -15.40
CA VAL A 29 -9.30 15.12 -16.88
C VAL A 29 -9.06 13.72 -17.44
N LYS A 30 -8.15 12.95 -16.84
CA LYS A 30 -7.83 11.58 -17.26
C LYS A 30 -8.81 10.53 -16.72
N GLY A 31 -9.74 10.90 -15.83
CA GLY A 31 -10.62 9.95 -15.13
C GLY A 31 -9.86 8.89 -14.34
N LYS A 32 -8.72 9.23 -13.74
CA LYS A 32 -7.88 8.29 -13.00
C LYS A 32 -8.61 7.76 -11.77
N ILE A 33 -8.47 6.46 -11.52
CA ILE A 33 -9.01 5.76 -10.35
C ILE A 33 -7.83 5.34 -9.47
N ASP A 34 -7.93 5.61 -8.16
CA ASP A 34 -6.90 5.23 -7.19
C ASP A 34 -7.31 3.91 -6.49
N PRO A 35 -6.53 2.84 -6.61
CA PRO A 35 -6.84 1.56 -5.98
C PRO A 35 -6.52 1.52 -4.47
N LEU A 36 -5.96 2.59 -3.87
CA LEU A 36 -5.68 2.69 -2.43
C LEU A 36 -4.80 1.54 -1.90
N LEU A 37 -3.76 1.16 -2.65
CA LEU A 37 -2.86 0.06 -2.30
C LEU A 37 -1.68 0.49 -1.44
N GLY A 38 -1.41 1.80 -1.36
CA GLY A 38 -0.27 2.38 -0.67
C GLY A 38 -0.57 2.75 0.78
N LEU A 39 0.51 3.08 1.49
CA LEU A 39 0.42 3.49 2.89
C LEU A 39 -0.31 4.84 3.03
N LYS A 40 0.11 5.83 2.26
CA LYS A 40 -0.38 7.21 2.38
C LYS A 40 -1.87 7.33 2.03
N GLU A 41 -2.34 6.69 0.96
CA GLU A 41 -3.77 6.73 0.63
C GLU A 41 -4.63 6.15 1.76
N ASN A 42 -4.24 4.99 2.30
CA ASN A 42 -4.99 4.34 3.37
C ASN A 42 -4.99 5.19 4.65
N VAL A 43 -3.89 5.88 4.97
CA VAL A 43 -3.85 6.84 6.09
C VAL A 43 -4.80 8.02 5.85
N ILE A 44 -4.79 8.61 4.65
CA ILE A 44 -5.64 9.76 4.31
C ILE A 44 -7.14 9.39 4.39
N ILE A 45 -7.49 8.17 3.95
CA ILE A 45 -8.86 7.66 3.97
C ILE A 45 -9.29 7.14 5.36
N GLY A 46 -8.34 6.83 6.25
CA GLY A 46 -8.61 6.24 7.56
C GLY A 46 -8.84 4.72 7.54
N LYS A 47 -8.32 4.02 6.53
CA LYS A 47 -8.33 2.55 6.43
C LYS A 47 -7.04 1.96 7.02
N LEU A 48 -7.10 0.71 7.48
CA LEU A 48 -5.91 -0.03 7.91
C LEU A 48 -4.83 0.01 6.83
N ILE A 49 -3.63 0.46 7.23
CA ILE A 49 -2.47 0.50 6.33
C ILE A 49 -1.99 -0.91 5.98
N PRO A 50 -1.47 -1.14 4.77
CA PRO A 50 -0.91 -2.42 4.35
C PRO A 50 0.49 -2.66 4.93
N ALA A 51 0.65 -2.45 6.24
CA ALA A 51 1.89 -2.72 6.97
C ALA A 51 1.58 -3.25 8.38
N GLY A 52 2.49 -4.08 8.90
CA GLY A 52 2.38 -4.64 10.25
C GLY A 52 1.06 -5.41 10.45
N THR A 53 0.26 -4.99 11.42
CA THR A 53 -1.02 -5.63 11.75
C THR A 53 -2.06 -5.54 10.64
N GLY A 54 -1.93 -4.59 9.71
CA GLY A 54 -2.81 -4.44 8.55
C GLY A 54 -2.44 -5.34 7.36
N MET A 55 -1.49 -6.26 7.49
CA MET A 55 -1.15 -7.29 6.49
C MET A 55 -1.74 -8.66 6.87
N PRO A 56 -3.05 -8.91 6.63
CA PRO A 56 -3.68 -10.18 7.01
C PRO A 56 -3.05 -11.39 6.29
N ARG A 57 -2.60 -11.21 5.03
CA ARG A 57 -1.94 -12.26 4.24
C ARG A 57 -0.62 -12.76 4.84
N TYR A 58 0.09 -11.91 5.59
CA TYR A 58 1.40 -12.23 6.16
C TYR A 58 1.32 -12.59 7.65
N ARG A 59 0.12 -12.53 8.25
CA ARG A 59 -0.07 -12.81 9.68
C ARG A 59 0.18 -14.29 10.03
N ASN A 60 -0.03 -15.19 9.07
CA ASN A 60 0.10 -16.65 9.26
C ASN A 60 1.18 -17.27 8.36
N ILE A 61 2.14 -16.47 7.86
CA ILE A 61 3.24 -17.03 7.08
C ILE A 61 4.30 -17.52 8.06
N SER A 62 4.41 -18.85 8.20
CA SER A 62 5.57 -19.45 8.84
C SER A 62 6.74 -19.39 7.87
N CYS A 63 7.90 -18.92 8.33
CA CYS A 63 9.15 -18.92 7.56
C CYS A 63 9.80 -20.31 7.52
N VAL A 64 9.04 -21.36 7.83
CA VAL A 64 9.52 -22.72 7.95
C VAL A 64 9.19 -23.44 6.63
N PRO A 65 10.18 -23.99 5.91
CA PRO A 65 9.90 -24.80 4.73
C PRO A 65 9.09 -26.03 5.14
N VAL A 66 8.08 -26.37 4.34
CA VAL A 66 7.23 -27.56 4.54
C VAL A 66 8.05 -28.79 4.13
N VAL A 67 8.87 -29.29 5.06
CA VAL A 67 9.67 -30.52 4.94
C VAL A 67 9.35 -31.43 6.12
N GLU A 68 9.44 -32.75 5.92
CA GLU A 68 9.06 -33.78 6.90
C GLU A 68 9.66 -33.54 8.30
N GLN A 69 10.89 -33.02 8.37
CA GLN A 69 11.56 -32.73 9.65
C GLN A 69 10.98 -31.53 10.43
N ASN A 70 10.15 -30.70 9.79
CA ASN A 70 9.63 -29.46 10.34
C ASN A 70 8.12 -29.49 10.62
N PHE A 71 7.44 -30.62 10.40
CA PHE A 71 5.98 -30.73 10.60
C PHE A 71 5.60 -30.48 12.06
N ASP A 72 6.42 -30.91 13.02
CA ASP A 72 6.23 -30.69 14.45
C ASP A 72 6.20 -29.19 14.83
N LEU A 73 6.75 -28.31 13.98
CA LEU A 73 6.78 -26.86 14.18
C LEU A 73 5.58 -26.13 13.55
N LEU A 74 4.73 -26.84 12.79
CA LEU A 74 3.59 -26.28 12.07
C LEU A 74 2.24 -26.53 12.78
N GLU A 75 2.20 -27.36 13.83
CA GLU A 75 0.97 -27.76 14.55
C GLU A 75 0.61 -26.90 15.79
N VAL A 76 1.10 -25.65 15.91
CA VAL A 76 0.74 -24.74 17.02
C VAL A 76 -0.32 -23.72 16.64
#